data_AF-A0A1H5K220-F1
#
_entry.id   AF-A0A1H5K220-F1
#
_cell.length_a   1.000
_cell.length_b   1.000
_cell.length_c   1.000
_cell.angle_alpha   90.00
_cell.angle_beta   90.00
_cell.angle_gamma   90.00
#
_symmetry.space_group_name_H-M   'P 1'
#
loop_
_entity.id
_entity.type
_entity.pdbx_description
1 polymer ?
#
loop_
_entity_poly.entity_id
_entity_poly.type
_entity_poly.pdbx_seq_one_letter_code
_entity_poly.pdbx_strand_id
1 'polypeptide(L)'
;MTGHQGCGHRCCSRTTVRRTSGRRLRVVDGGRPVLTLVRDRGAARRTSAELSLLTREPMPADVRGALVTETGGRLMATWMPSDGPSRIPPGRILLSWTAASAGRTDVTAHLGLAGAQVLLAVWPGLSGEWSGVVRPTVAEVSGLHAALRLATAALDRLTD
;
A
#
# COMPACT_ATOMS: atom_id res chain seq x y z
N MET A 1 56.83 -18.12 41.85
CA MET A 1 56.31 -19.49 41.67
C MET A 1 55.21 -19.41 40.61
N THR A 2 55.49 -19.40 39.30
CA THR A 2 55.78 -20.52 38.37
C THR A 2 54.74 -21.66 38.38
N GLY A 3 54.16 -21.90 37.19
CA GLY A 3 53.36 -23.07 36.79
C GLY A 3 52.24 -22.65 35.81
N HIS A 4 52.41 -22.58 34.48
CA HIS A 4 52.39 -23.70 33.49
C HIS A 4 51.22 -24.67 33.74
N GLN A 5 50.45 -25.19 32.78
CA GLN A 5 50.40 -25.20 31.32
C GLN A 5 49.09 -25.95 30.97
N GLY A 6 48.49 -25.72 29.81
CA GLY A 6 47.34 -26.52 29.39
C GLY A 6 46.77 -26.12 28.04
N CYS A 7 47.61 -26.18 26.98
CA CYS A 7 47.14 -26.18 25.60
C CYS A 7 46.48 -27.52 25.26
N GLY A 8 45.29 -27.48 24.64
CA GLY A 8 44.60 -28.64 24.08
C GLY A 8 43.89 -28.25 22.78
N HIS A 9 44.44 -28.76 21.69
CA HIS A 9 44.19 -28.48 20.27
C HIS A 9 42.74 -28.44 19.71
N ARG A 10 42.61 -27.56 18.70
CA ARG A 10 41.95 -27.70 17.38
C ARG A 10 40.44 -28.04 17.33
N CYS A 11 39.67 -27.16 16.68
CA CYS A 11 39.11 -27.48 15.37
C CYS A 11 38.67 -26.23 14.60
N CYS A 12 39.03 -26.19 13.33
CA CYS A 12 38.65 -25.17 12.35
C CYS A 12 37.13 -25.13 12.13
N SER A 13 36.58 -23.95 11.86
CA SER A 13 35.64 -23.71 10.75
C SER A 13 35.31 -22.22 10.64
N ARG A 14 35.81 -21.58 9.58
CA ARG A 14 35.24 -20.33 9.05
C ARG A 14 33.86 -20.69 8.49
N THR A 15 32.80 -20.18 9.11
CA THR A 15 31.47 -20.19 8.48
C THR A 15 31.20 -18.82 7.91
N THR A 16 31.40 -18.68 6.61
CA THR A 16 30.86 -17.59 5.81
C THR A 16 29.33 -17.70 5.87
N VAL A 17 28.69 -16.88 6.70
CA VAL A 17 27.22 -16.76 6.70
C VAL A 17 26.82 -15.94 5.49
N ARG A 18 26.52 -16.66 4.41
CA ARG A 18 25.81 -16.17 3.24
C ARG A 18 24.43 -15.70 3.72
N ARG A 19 24.16 -14.39 3.64
CA ARG A 19 22.84 -13.82 3.90
C ARG A 19 21.88 -14.25 2.78
N THR A 20 21.20 -15.37 3.00
CA THR A 20 19.93 -15.67 2.35
C THR A 20 18.80 -15.22 3.27
N SER A 21 17.90 -14.45 2.68
CA SER A 21 16.57 -14.11 3.15
C SER A 21 15.88 -15.20 3.97
N GLY A 22 15.20 -14.76 5.04
CA GLY A 22 14.05 -15.46 5.60
C GLY A 22 14.30 -16.16 6.93
N ARG A 23 13.38 -15.90 7.87
CA ARG A 23 13.22 -16.51 9.20
C ARG A 23 14.23 -16.13 10.29
N ARG A 24 13.80 -15.23 11.18
CA ARG A 24 14.18 -15.30 12.59
C ARG A 24 13.27 -16.30 13.28
N LEU A 25 13.82 -17.43 13.69
CA LEU A 25 13.22 -18.26 14.74
C LEU A 25 13.79 -17.76 16.07
N ARG A 26 12.92 -17.32 16.98
CA ARG A 26 13.27 -17.24 18.40
C ARG A 26 12.94 -18.58 19.02
N VAL A 27 13.95 -19.24 19.58
CA VAL A 27 13.75 -20.39 20.48
C VAL A 27 13.40 -19.79 21.85
N VAL A 28 12.18 -20.05 22.31
CA VAL A 28 11.80 -19.84 23.71
C VAL A 28 11.77 -21.23 24.33
N ASP A 29 12.57 -21.40 25.38
CA ASP A 29 12.69 -22.64 26.14
C ASP A 29 11.41 -22.90 26.94
N GLY A 30 10.98 -24.16 26.96
CA GLY A 30 9.94 -24.66 27.87
C GLY A 30 8.50 -24.16 27.67
N GLY A 31 7.72 -24.88 26.85
CA GLY A 31 6.26 -24.88 26.95
C GLY A 31 5.53 -24.62 25.63
N ARG A 32 5.00 -25.72 25.04
CA ARG A 32 4.00 -25.81 23.96
C ARG A 32 4.06 -24.69 22.89
N PRO A 33 4.51 -24.98 21.66
CA PRO A 33 4.45 -24.00 20.58
C PRO A 33 2.98 -23.75 20.21
N VAL A 34 2.43 -22.64 20.68
CA VAL A 34 1.24 -22.04 20.08
C VAL A 34 1.72 -21.39 18.78
N LEU A 35 1.35 -22.00 17.65
CA LEU A 35 1.54 -21.41 16.33
C LEU A 35 0.61 -20.19 16.22
N THR A 36 1.05 -19.04 16.72
CA THR A 36 0.42 -17.78 16.35
C THR A 36 0.81 -17.52 14.89
N LEU A 37 -0.14 -17.67 13.97
CA LEU A 37 -0.03 -17.15 12.62
C LEU A 37 0.15 -15.63 12.70
N VAL A 38 1.39 -15.18 12.79
CA VAL A 38 1.74 -13.80 12.50
C VAL A 38 1.53 -13.65 11.00
N ARG A 39 0.35 -13.16 10.63
CA ARG A 39 0.02 -12.78 9.26
C ARG A 39 1.12 -11.84 8.80
N ASP A 40 1.92 -12.28 7.83
CA ASP A 40 3.01 -11.50 7.26
C ASP A 40 2.41 -10.24 6.62
N ARG A 41 2.47 -9.12 7.35
CA ARG A 41 1.98 -7.80 6.90
C ARG A 41 2.84 -7.21 5.77
N GLY A 42 3.95 -7.87 5.38
CA GLY A 42 4.84 -7.40 4.32
C GLY A 42 4.36 -7.69 2.89
N ALA A 43 3.50 -8.69 2.69
CA ALA A 43 3.13 -9.16 1.34
C ALA A 43 1.88 -8.47 0.74
N ALA A 44 1.08 -7.77 1.55
CA ALA A 44 -0.12 -7.07 1.07
C ALA A 44 0.17 -5.78 0.27
N ARG A 45 1.45 -5.35 0.22
CA ARG A 45 1.86 -3.98 -0.19
C ARG A 45 1.87 -3.70 -1.70
N ARG A 46 1.47 -4.63 -2.57
CA ARG A 46 1.46 -4.42 -4.04
C ARG A 46 0.31 -5.08 -4.80
N THR A 47 -0.65 -5.67 -4.11
CA THR A 47 -1.79 -6.32 -4.79
C THR A 47 -2.84 -5.28 -5.14
N SER A 48 -2.97 -5.00 -6.43
CA SER A 48 -4.10 -4.23 -6.97
C SER A 48 -5.36 -5.08 -6.91
N ALA A 49 -6.46 -4.50 -6.43
CA ALA A 49 -7.78 -5.15 -6.36
C ALA A 49 -8.85 -4.21 -6.90
N GLU A 50 -10.06 -4.71 -7.17
CA GLU A 50 -11.17 -3.82 -7.50
C GLU A 50 -11.50 -2.93 -6.29
N LEU A 51 -11.84 -1.66 -6.56
CA LEU A 51 -12.17 -0.69 -5.51
C LEU A 51 -13.28 -1.21 -4.57
N SER A 52 -14.31 -1.87 -5.11
CA SER A 52 -15.40 -2.45 -4.32
C SER A 52 -14.93 -3.52 -3.34
N LEU A 53 -13.95 -4.36 -3.73
CA LEU A 53 -13.39 -5.38 -2.84
C LEU A 53 -12.50 -4.77 -1.76
N LEU A 54 -11.71 -3.77 -2.13
CA LEU A 54 -10.72 -3.17 -1.25
C LEU A 54 -11.36 -2.32 -0.14
N THR A 55 -12.55 -1.76 -0.39
CA THR A 55 -13.27 -0.85 0.51
C THR A 55 -14.18 -1.55 1.53
N ARG A 56 -14.28 -2.87 1.47
CA ARG A 56 -14.94 -3.71 2.50
C ARG A 56 -14.12 -3.84 3.77
N GLU A 57 -12.83 -3.61 3.67
CA GLU A 57 -11.89 -3.70 4.77
C GLU A 57 -11.57 -2.30 5.33
N PRO A 58 -11.32 -2.18 6.65
CA PRO A 58 -10.82 -0.93 7.21
C PRO A 58 -9.45 -0.59 6.59
N MET A 59 -9.17 0.71 6.44
CA MET A 59 -7.88 1.17 5.95
C MET A 59 -6.76 0.69 6.90
N PRO A 60 -5.73 -0.03 6.41
CA PRO A 60 -4.62 -0.45 7.23
C PRO A 60 -3.89 0.73 7.90
N ALA A 61 -3.34 0.52 9.09
CA ALA A 61 -2.68 1.59 9.85
C ALA A 61 -1.37 2.09 9.22
N ASP A 62 -0.74 1.29 8.34
CA ASP A 62 0.53 1.62 7.68
C ASP A 62 0.37 2.19 6.27
N VAL A 63 -0.87 2.51 5.88
CA VAL A 63 -1.19 3.12 4.58
C VAL A 63 -1.88 4.46 4.81
N ARG A 64 -1.72 5.37 3.85
CA ARG A 64 -2.38 6.67 3.86
C ARG A 64 -3.68 6.71 3.05
N GLY A 65 -3.95 5.64 2.30
CA GLY A 65 -5.09 5.53 1.39
C GLY A 65 -4.82 4.51 0.28
N ALA A 66 -5.69 4.46 -0.72
CA ALA A 66 -5.54 3.65 -1.91
C ALA A 66 -5.48 4.54 -3.16
N LEU A 67 -4.48 4.31 -4.01
CA LEU A 67 -4.40 4.91 -5.33
C LEU A 67 -5.33 4.17 -6.28
N VAL A 68 -6.24 4.91 -6.91
CA VAL A 68 -7.17 4.40 -7.89
C VAL A 68 -6.65 4.63 -9.30
N THR A 69 -6.79 3.59 -10.12
CA THR A 69 -6.50 3.60 -11.56
C THR A 69 -7.70 3.01 -12.29
N GLU A 70 -8.11 3.67 -13.37
CA GLU A 70 -9.08 3.13 -14.30
C GLU A 70 -8.38 2.16 -15.26
N THR A 71 -8.94 0.98 -15.45
CA THR A 71 -8.41 -0.05 -16.35
C THR A 71 -9.56 -0.84 -16.97
N GLY A 72 -9.83 -0.63 -18.26
CA GLY A 72 -10.81 -1.42 -19.01
C GLY A 72 -12.24 -1.32 -18.48
N GLY A 73 -12.66 -0.12 -18.06
CA GLY A 73 -13.96 0.16 -17.45
C GLY A 73 -14.05 -0.18 -15.97
N ARG A 74 -12.95 -0.59 -15.33
CA ARG A 74 -12.91 -0.97 -13.92
C ARG A 74 -12.02 -0.04 -13.12
N LEU A 75 -12.47 0.32 -11.93
CA LEU A 75 -11.67 1.06 -10.96
C LEU A 75 -10.88 0.08 -10.11
N MET A 76 -9.58 0.03 -10.37
CA MET A 76 -8.60 -0.75 -9.64
C MET A 76 -7.96 0.12 -8.58
N ALA A 77 -7.75 -0.41 -7.38
CA ALA A 77 -7.18 0.28 -6.24
C ALA A 77 -5.95 -0.47 -5.74
N THR A 78 -4.90 0.27 -5.42
CA THR A 78 -3.68 -0.25 -4.79
C THR A 78 -3.37 0.56 -3.55
N TRP A 79 -3.11 -0.10 -2.44
CA TRP A 79 -2.72 0.57 -1.20
C TRP A 79 -1.47 1.43 -1.37
N MET A 80 -1.52 2.65 -0.82
CA MET A 80 -0.42 3.59 -0.81
C MET A 80 0.21 3.60 0.59
N PRO A 81 1.43 3.08 0.75
CA PRO A 81 2.10 3.10 2.04
C PRO A 81 2.27 4.51 2.59
N SER A 82 2.18 4.67 3.91
CA SER A 82 2.37 5.97 4.58
C SER A 82 3.80 6.50 4.44
N ASP A 83 4.78 5.59 4.28
CA ASP A 83 6.19 5.88 3.96
C ASP A 83 6.45 6.03 2.45
N GLY A 84 5.40 6.01 1.63
CA GLY A 84 5.47 6.19 0.18
C GLY A 84 5.70 7.64 -0.26
N PRO A 85 5.68 7.91 -1.57
CA PRO A 85 5.84 9.25 -2.11
C PRO A 85 4.85 10.24 -1.48
N SER A 86 5.33 11.43 -1.11
CA SER A 86 4.44 12.45 -0.54
C SER A 86 3.39 12.93 -1.54
N ARG A 87 3.74 12.96 -2.82
CA ARG A 87 2.89 13.40 -3.93
C ARG A 87 2.11 12.25 -4.57
N ILE A 88 0.86 12.55 -4.90
CA ILE A 88 0.00 11.69 -5.72
C ILE A 88 0.49 11.80 -7.18
N PRO A 89 0.72 10.68 -7.89
CA PRO A 89 1.10 10.73 -9.30
C PRO A 89 0.06 11.50 -10.15
N PRO A 90 0.47 12.28 -11.16
CA PRO A 90 -0.46 12.97 -12.06
C PRO A 90 -1.48 12.00 -12.66
N GLY A 91 -2.76 12.38 -12.62
CA GLY A 91 -3.84 11.55 -13.15
C GLY A 91 -4.21 10.33 -12.30
N ARG A 92 -3.73 10.27 -11.06
CA ARG A 92 -4.17 9.27 -10.08
C ARG A 92 -4.97 9.93 -8.98
N ILE A 93 -5.92 9.17 -8.46
CA ILE A 93 -6.79 9.60 -7.37
C ILE A 93 -6.40 8.81 -6.12
N LEU A 94 -6.05 9.50 -5.04
CA LEU A 94 -5.88 8.90 -3.71
C LEU A 94 -7.21 8.96 -2.97
N LEU A 95 -7.79 7.80 -2.68
CA LEU A 95 -8.90 7.67 -1.75
C LEU A 95 -8.36 7.36 -0.35
N SER A 96 -8.77 8.14 0.64
CA SER A 96 -8.41 7.92 2.05
C SER A 96 -9.68 7.88 2.87
N TRP A 97 -9.77 6.96 3.82
CA TRP A 97 -10.98 6.83 4.63
C TRP A 97 -10.68 6.49 6.08
N THR A 98 -11.54 6.98 6.96
CA THR A 98 -11.45 6.76 8.40
C THR A 98 -12.80 6.30 8.92
N ALA A 99 -12.78 5.35 9.85
CA ALA A 99 -13.98 4.97 10.57
C ALA A 99 -14.51 6.16 11.37
N ALA A 100 -15.79 6.46 11.20
CA ALA A 100 -16.56 7.43 11.96
C ALA A 100 -17.46 6.72 12.98
N SER A 101 -18.20 7.48 13.79
CA SER A 101 -19.14 6.92 14.77
C SER A 101 -20.21 6.04 14.13
N ALA A 102 -20.63 4.98 14.84
CA ALA A 102 -21.74 4.11 14.47
C ALA A 102 -21.60 3.37 13.12
N GLY A 103 -20.40 2.86 12.81
CA GLY A 103 -20.16 2.06 11.61
C GLY A 103 -20.18 2.87 10.31
N ARG A 104 -20.03 4.20 10.43
CA ARG A 104 -19.91 5.11 9.29
C ARG A 104 -18.45 5.29 8.90
N THR A 105 -18.21 5.81 7.71
CA THR A 105 -16.90 6.03 7.13
C THR A 105 -16.85 7.41 6.49
N ASP A 106 -15.87 8.22 6.88
CA ASP A 106 -15.55 9.45 6.18
C ASP A 106 -14.55 9.15 5.06
N VAL A 107 -14.85 9.58 3.85
CA VAL A 107 -14.02 9.32 2.67
C VAL A 107 -13.58 10.65 2.06
N THR A 108 -12.30 10.73 1.70
CA THR A 108 -11.72 11.87 0.99
C THR A 108 -11.05 11.39 -0.29
N ALA A 109 -11.19 12.18 -1.36
CA ALA A 109 -10.52 11.96 -2.63
C ALA A 109 -9.58 13.11 -2.94
N HIS A 110 -8.35 12.80 -3.31
CA HIS A 110 -7.37 13.78 -3.81
C HIS A 110 -6.89 13.39 -5.20
N LEU A 111 -6.87 14.33 -6.13
CA LEU A 111 -6.34 14.16 -7.48
C LEU A 111 -4.90 14.66 -7.54
N GLY A 112 -3.99 13.84 -8.09
CA GLY A 112 -2.65 14.27 -8.46
C GLY A 112 -2.66 15.02 -9.78
N LEU A 113 -2.03 16.19 -9.82
CA LEU A 113 -1.80 17.02 -11.01
C LEU A 113 -0.30 17.23 -11.21
N ALA A 114 0.08 17.80 -12.35
CA ALA A 114 1.46 18.23 -12.60
C ALA A 114 1.87 19.27 -11.54
N GLY A 115 2.77 18.88 -10.64
CA GLY A 115 3.31 19.75 -9.59
C GLY A 115 2.42 19.98 -8.36
N ALA A 116 1.15 19.53 -8.36
CA ALA A 116 0.20 19.80 -7.30
C ALA A 116 -0.70 18.60 -6.97
N GLN A 117 -1.45 18.69 -5.87
CA GLN A 117 -2.55 17.80 -5.56
C GLN A 117 -3.77 18.64 -5.16
N VAL A 118 -4.95 18.20 -5.55
CA VAL A 118 -6.21 18.94 -5.33
C VAL A 118 -7.21 18.05 -4.61
N LEU A 119 -7.90 18.60 -3.60
CA LEU A 119 -9.04 17.93 -2.98
C LEU A 119 -10.16 17.83 -4.02
N LEU A 120 -10.52 16.60 -4.37
CA LEU A 120 -11.56 16.33 -5.36
C LEU A 120 -12.94 16.33 -4.71
N ALA A 121 -13.08 15.60 -3.58
CA ALA A 121 -14.35 15.45 -2.89
C ALA A 121 -14.15 14.96 -1.44
N VAL A 122 -15.14 15.25 -0.62
CA VAL A 122 -15.28 14.73 0.75
C VAL A 122 -16.69 14.16 0.89
N TRP A 123 -16.78 12.92 1.38
CA TRP A 123 -18.04 12.26 1.67
C TRP A 123 -18.07 11.87 3.15
N PRO A 124 -18.71 12.68 4.01
CA PRO A 124 -18.79 12.37 5.43
C PRO A 124 -19.86 11.31 5.70
N GLY A 125 -19.58 10.42 6.65
CA GLY A 125 -20.56 9.55 7.27
C GLY A 125 -21.19 8.50 6.35
N LEU A 126 -20.47 8.02 5.33
CA LEU A 126 -20.97 6.97 4.44
C LEU A 126 -21.15 5.64 5.19
N SER A 127 -22.16 4.87 4.82
CA SER A 127 -22.49 3.58 5.44
C SER A 127 -22.56 2.46 4.40
N GLY A 128 -22.32 1.21 4.82
CA GLY A 128 -22.43 0.04 3.96
C GLY A 128 -21.40 0.03 2.82
N GLU A 129 -21.79 -0.43 1.63
CA GLU A 129 -20.97 -0.42 0.42
C GLU A 129 -20.86 0.99 -0.18
N TRP A 130 -20.07 1.83 0.49
CA TRP A 130 -19.86 3.23 0.12
C TRP A 130 -19.09 3.41 -1.20
N SER A 131 -18.45 2.33 -1.70
CA SER A 131 -17.74 2.35 -2.98
C SER A 131 -18.67 2.77 -4.14
N GLY A 132 -19.93 2.36 -4.10
CA GLY A 132 -20.95 2.73 -5.08
C GLY A 132 -21.22 4.24 -5.15
N VAL A 133 -21.07 4.96 -4.03
CA VAL A 133 -21.28 6.42 -3.95
C VAL A 133 -20.11 7.18 -4.56
N VAL A 134 -18.87 6.72 -4.33
CA VAL A 134 -17.66 7.41 -4.80
C VAL A 134 -17.29 7.07 -6.24
N ARG A 135 -17.69 5.87 -6.72
CA ARG A 135 -17.34 5.33 -8.04
C ARG A 135 -17.66 6.28 -9.20
N PRO A 136 -18.85 6.92 -9.29
CA PRO A 136 -19.17 7.83 -10.40
C PRO A 136 -18.16 8.97 -10.52
N THR A 137 -17.91 9.70 -9.43
CA THR A 137 -16.95 10.83 -9.41
C THR A 137 -15.54 10.37 -9.77
N VAL A 138 -15.10 9.24 -9.23
CA VAL A 138 -13.76 8.70 -9.51
C VAL A 138 -13.62 8.27 -10.97
N ALA A 139 -14.65 7.66 -11.55
CA ALA A 139 -14.67 7.22 -12.94
C ALA A 139 -14.66 8.42 -13.91
N GLU A 140 -15.50 9.43 -13.67
CA GLU A 140 -15.58 10.64 -14.49
C GLU A 140 -14.25 11.40 -14.52
N VAL A 141 -13.63 11.63 -13.37
CA VAL A 141 -12.36 12.36 -13.27
C VAL A 141 -11.22 11.56 -13.91
N SER A 142 -11.21 10.24 -13.74
CA SER A 142 -10.23 9.36 -14.40
C SER A 142 -10.38 9.42 -15.92
N GLY A 143 -11.62 9.36 -16.42
CA GLY A 143 -11.94 9.48 -17.84
C GLY A 143 -11.57 10.84 -18.42
N LEU A 144 -11.88 11.94 -17.73
CA LEU A 144 -11.52 13.29 -18.13
C LEU A 144 -9.99 13.46 -18.22
N HIS A 145 -9.26 12.96 -17.22
CA HIS A 145 -7.80 13.01 -17.25
C HIS A 145 -7.23 12.17 -18.41
N ALA A 146 -7.80 10.99 -18.68
CA ALA A 146 -7.39 10.17 -19.81
C ALA A 146 -7.63 10.86 -21.15
N ALA A 147 -8.80 11.50 -21.33
CA ALA A 147 -9.14 12.28 -22.51
C ALA A 147 -8.19 13.47 -22.71
N LEU A 148 -7.92 14.23 -21.65
CA LEU A 148 -6.97 15.34 -21.69
C LEU A 148 -5.57 14.88 -22.09
N ARG A 149 -5.07 13.80 -21.48
CA ARG A 149 -3.76 13.23 -21.82
C ARG A 149 -3.69 12.79 -23.28
N LEU A 150 -4.76 12.20 -23.82
CA LEU A 150 -4.85 11.81 -25.22
C LEU A 150 -4.86 13.04 -26.14
N ALA A 151 -5.63 14.07 -25.80
CA ALA A 151 -5.68 15.32 -26.56
C ALA A 151 -4.32 16.02 -26.61
N THR A 152 -3.63 16.13 -25.46
CA THR A 152 -2.26 16.69 -25.40
C THR A 152 -1.29 15.89 -26.27
N ALA A 153 -1.30 14.56 -26.15
CA ALA A 153 -0.43 13.71 -26.97
C ALA A 153 -0.76 13.77 -28.47
N ALA A 154 -2.00 14.09 -28.85
CA ALA A 154 -2.35 14.32 -30.24
C ALA A 154 -1.84 15.68 -30.72
N LEU A 155 -1.96 16.73 -29.90
CA LEU A 155 -1.41 18.06 -30.20
C LEU A 155 0.11 18.01 -30.38
N ASP A 156 0.84 17.37 -29.47
CA ASP A 156 2.31 17.27 -29.54
C ASP A 156 2.76 16.65 -30.88
N ARG A 157 2.02 15.66 -31.38
CA ARG A 157 2.29 15.01 -32.68
C ARG A 157 1.92 15.84 -33.91
N LEU A 158 1.09 16.86 -33.75
CA LEU A 158 0.74 17.79 -34.83
C LEU A 158 1.73 18.95 -34.92
N THR A 159 2.53 19.16 -33.88
CA THR A 159 3.54 20.22 -33.80
C THR A 159 4.96 19.75 -34.10
N ASP A 160 5.17 18.43 -34.23
CA ASP A 160 6.40 17.77 -34.68
C ASP A 160 6.36 17.50 -36.20
#